data_AF-A0AAU9FG75-F1
#
_entry.id   AF-A0AAU9FG75-F1
#
_cell.length_a   1.000
_cell.length_b   1.000
_cell.length_c   1.000
_cell.angle_alpha   90.00
_cell.angle_beta   90.00
_cell.angle_gamma   90.00
#
_symmetry.space_group_name_H-M   'P 1'
#
loop_
_entity.id
_entity.type
_entity.pdbx_description
1 polymer ?
#
loop_
_entity_poly.entity_id
_entity_poly.type
_entity_poly.pdbx_seq_one_letter_code
_entity_poly.pdbx_strand_id
1 'polypeptide(L)'
;MSTTPHSLKTDVSMSHKSDLKSHLSKAALHQEFVPPQDLDISAIMYKYYLEEYRKYTPEERDSRLATFDAMDMLRTIEQIHNDVATMKLENYIMVEFLEKNDPKLLIGLRQRRTSILKRFQNKQRASFHGSQRMSSRQSSSKRSIPLSTSHLASLSPTATDRRRGTEYKLNFKAKAEMAEKRAAEVEKRVVDIERNAMLEVKQLRAKIEELRARSEETMETENNFMLHFLRDENDVAFLESATERQIERKLRKFTSNWFKNARALLGTMKLTIVSLQETCQQHRADLITKSDLSGILTAVDFEKLIIKRTELINQLEEKNIHMAGLKGVTGKTSLAMTEEKQAMMNLESEMRTVHNRTEEVARAISKLEKEVAIVELHNDKDSVTLDELRAQLQEYEAPSVSEYIERKEEALVLEKEEKMLQRKIYILNMKLNNLMRRRMRVSDF
;
A
#
# COMPACT_ATOMS: atom_id res chain seq x y z
N MET A 1 32.69 -41.05 10.10
CA MET A 1 31.62 -40.09 9.74
C MET A 1 30.35 -40.50 10.46
N SER A 2 30.03 -39.82 11.55
CA SER A 2 28.69 -39.76 12.15
C SER A 2 28.75 -38.66 13.20
N THR A 3 28.09 -37.54 12.90
CA THR A 3 28.04 -36.33 13.72
C THR A 3 26.69 -36.28 14.42
N THR A 4 26.70 -36.45 15.74
CA THR A 4 25.56 -36.11 16.61
C THR A 4 25.96 -34.95 17.52
N PRO A 5 25.18 -33.86 17.57
CA PRO A 5 25.41 -32.73 18.47
C PRO A 5 24.42 -32.75 19.65
N HIS A 6 24.92 -32.69 20.87
CA HIS A 6 24.15 -32.32 22.06
C HIS A 6 25.03 -31.38 22.88
N SER A 7 24.89 -30.05 22.75
CA SER A 7 23.84 -29.18 23.32
C SER A 7 23.84 -29.20 24.85
N LEU A 8 24.69 -28.32 25.39
CA LEU A 8 24.68 -27.83 26.77
C LEU A 8 23.35 -27.10 27.04
N LYS A 9 22.58 -27.56 28.03
CA LYS A 9 21.52 -26.78 28.65
C LYS A 9 21.96 -26.39 30.06
N THR A 10 22.26 -25.11 30.21
CA THR A 10 22.40 -24.40 31.48
C THR A 10 21.02 -23.98 31.95
N ASP A 11 20.50 -24.62 33.00
CA ASP A 11 19.29 -24.18 33.70
C ASP A 11 19.65 -23.05 34.67
N VAL A 12 19.45 -21.80 34.23
CA VAL A 12 19.41 -20.61 35.09
C VAL A 12 17.94 -20.29 35.34
N SER A 13 17.44 -20.73 36.50
CA SER A 13 16.12 -20.40 37.01
C SER A 13 16.11 -19.01 37.68
N MET A 14 15.99 -17.96 36.88
CA MET A 14 15.64 -16.61 37.36
C MET A 14 14.12 -16.42 37.30
N SER A 15 13.44 -16.89 38.35
CA SER A 15 12.06 -16.51 38.67
C SER A 15 12.10 -15.27 39.57
N HIS A 16 11.61 -14.14 39.07
CA HIS A 16 10.60 -13.28 39.72
C HIS A 16 10.40 -12.02 38.87
N LYS A 17 9.43 -12.09 37.95
CA LYS A 17 8.80 -10.93 37.34
C LYS A 17 7.91 -10.26 38.40
N SER A 18 8.21 -9.02 38.77
CA SER A 18 7.27 -8.12 39.44
C SER A 18 6.71 -7.16 38.39
N ASP A 19 5.72 -7.65 37.63
CA ASP A 19 4.87 -6.80 36.80
C ASP A 19 3.91 -6.02 37.70
N LEU A 20 4.36 -4.87 38.22
CA LEU A 20 3.45 -3.84 38.75
C LEU A 20 2.87 -3.06 37.57
N LYS A 21 1.94 -3.70 36.85
CA LYS A 21 0.96 -3.01 36.02
C LYS A 21 -0.01 -2.28 36.94
N SER A 22 0.28 -1.01 37.22
CA SER A 22 -0.69 -0.10 37.80
C SER A 22 -1.82 0.10 36.78
N HIS A 23 -2.94 -0.58 37.03
CA HIS A 23 -4.24 -0.21 36.50
C HIS A 23 -4.58 1.20 37.02
N LEU A 24 -4.15 2.24 36.29
CA LEU A 24 -4.81 3.54 36.38
C LEU A 24 -6.14 3.40 35.64
N SER A 25 -7.18 3.24 36.44
CA SER A 25 -8.58 3.27 36.06
C SER A 25 -8.86 4.49 35.19
N LYS A 26 -9.22 4.21 33.94
CA LYS A 26 -9.73 5.13 32.93
C LYS A 26 -11.17 5.60 33.24
N ALA A 27 -11.45 5.87 34.52
CA ALA A 27 -12.78 6.15 35.07
C ALA A 27 -12.93 7.58 35.63
N ALA A 28 -11.92 8.44 35.52
CA ALA A 28 -11.93 9.79 36.10
C ALA A 28 -12.01 10.93 35.06
N LEU A 29 -12.55 10.68 33.85
CA LEU A 29 -12.65 11.69 32.78
C LEU A 29 -14.04 12.30 32.58
N HIS A 30 -14.98 12.00 33.49
CA HIS A 30 -16.23 12.75 33.62
C HIS A 30 -16.46 13.13 35.09
N GLN A 31 -15.53 13.93 35.63
CA GLN A 31 -15.86 14.75 36.78
C GLN A 31 -16.24 16.12 36.21
N GLU A 32 -17.53 16.44 36.27
CA GLU A 32 -18.05 17.77 35.93
C GLU A 32 -17.15 18.82 36.58
N PHE A 33 -16.69 19.78 35.77
CA PHE A 33 -15.96 20.93 36.25
C PHE A 33 -16.92 21.77 37.10
N VAL A 34 -17.02 21.44 38.39
CA VAL A 34 -17.67 22.29 39.39
C VAL A 34 -16.69 23.43 39.64
N PRO A 35 -17.05 24.69 39.32
CA PRO A 35 -16.18 25.83 39.60
C PRO A 35 -15.83 25.84 41.09
N PRO A 36 -14.60 26.23 41.48
CA PRO A 36 -14.21 26.24 42.88
C PRO A 36 -15.17 27.17 43.62
N GLN A 37 -16.08 26.60 44.41
CA GLN A 37 -16.86 27.38 45.35
C GLN A 37 -15.86 27.87 46.39
N ASP A 38 -15.66 29.19 46.44
CA ASP A 38 -14.93 29.81 47.54
C ASP A 38 -15.50 29.26 48.85
N LEU A 39 -14.64 28.77 49.74
CA LEU A 39 -15.04 28.20 51.03
C LEU A 39 -15.92 29.22 51.77
N ASP A 40 -17.24 29.02 51.74
CA ASP A 40 -18.18 29.91 52.40
C ASP A 40 -18.24 29.58 53.88
N ILE A 41 -17.21 30.04 54.59
CA ILE A 41 -17.08 29.92 56.04
C ILE A 41 -18.32 30.48 56.73
N SER A 42 -18.96 31.51 56.17
CA SER A 42 -20.17 32.10 56.73
C SER A 42 -21.33 31.11 56.64
N ALA A 43 -21.57 30.52 55.46
CA ALA A 43 -22.59 29.49 55.29
C ALA A 43 -22.35 28.28 56.19
N ILE A 44 -21.11 27.82 56.35
CA ILE A 44 -20.76 26.72 57.26
C ILE A 44 -21.00 27.12 58.72
N MET A 45 -20.61 28.34 59.11
CA MET A 45 -20.84 28.85 60.46
C MET A 45 -22.32 28.97 60.79
N TYR A 46 -23.16 29.39 59.83
CA TYR A 46 -24.61 29.43 59.99
C TYR A 46 -25.24 28.04 59.98
N LYS A 47 -24.83 27.15 59.07
CA LYS A 47 -25.34 25.77 58.95
C LYS A 47 -25.18 24.99 60.25
N TYR A 48 -24.03 25.15 60.92
CA TYR A 48 -23.73 24.47 62.19
C TYR A 48 -23.87 25.39 63.42
N TYR A 49 -24.44 26.59 63.27
CA TYR A 49 -24.66 27.57 64.34
C TYR A 49 -23.42 27.80 65.23
N LEU A 50 -22.21 27.80 64.65
CA LEU A 50 -20.95 27.73 65.39
C LEU A 50 -20.72 28.96 66.29
N GLU A 51 -21.30 30.11 65.95
CA GLU A 51 -21.22 31.34 66.77
C GLU A 51 -22.09 31.26 68.04
N GLU A 52 -23.26 30.63 67.92
CA GLU A 52 -24.23 30.46 69.01
C GLU A 52 -23.88 29.24 69.87
N TYR A 53 -23.21 28.25 69.28
CA TYR A 53 -22.76 27.03 69.95
C TYR A 53 -21.95 27.31 71.23
N ARG A 54 -21.15 28.39 71.23
CA ARG A 54 -20.36 28.81 72.41
C ARG A 54 -21.21 29.39 73.55
N LYS A 55 -22.43 29.86 73.26
CA LYS A 55 -23.36 30.45 74.23
C LYS A 55 -24.31 29.42 74.84
N TYR A 56 -24.46 28.26 74.20
CA TYR A 56 -25.29 27.17 74.71
C TYR A 56 -24.70 26.50 75.95
N THR A 57 -25.59 26.06 76.83
CA THR A 57 -25.30 25.16 77.96
C THR A 57 -24.90 23.77 77.45
N PRO A 58 -24.19 22.95 78.24
CA PRO A 58 -23.75 21.62 77.78
C PRO A 58 -24.90 20.72 77.31
N GLU A 59 -26.05 20.75 77.98
CA GLU A 59 -27.23 19.94 77.64
C GLU A 59 -27.88 20.35 76.30
N GLU A 60 -27.89 21.66 76.03
CA GLU A 60 -28.36 22.22 74.76
C GLU A 60 -27.42 21.87 73.59
N ARG A 61 -26.10 21.79 73.86
CA ARG A 61 -25.11 21.37 72.86
C ARG A 61 -25.30 19.92 72.47
N ASP A 62 -25.48 19.03 73.43
CA ASP A 62 -25.68 17.59 73.18
C ASP A 62 -26.97 17.34 72.40
N SER A 63 -28.05 18.03 72.80
CA SER A 63 -29.34 17.99 72.09
C SER A 63 -29.21 18.47 70.64
N ARG A 64 -28.38 19.49 70.38
CA ARG A 64 -28.15 20.01 69.03
C ARG A 64 -27.19 19.17 68.20
N LEU A 65 -26.13 18.65 68.79
CA LEU A 65 -25.24 17.69 68.14
C LEU A 65 -26.02 16.46 67.64
N ALA A 66 -27.01 16.00 68.42
CA ALA A 66 -27.90 14.91 68.01
C ALA A 66 -28.81 15.24 66.81
N THR A 67 -29.02 16.53 66.49
CA THR A 67 -29.81 16.94 65.31
C THR A 67 -29.01 16.97 64.01
N PHE A 68 -27.68 16.90 64.08
CA PHE A 68 -26.83 16.91 62.89
C PHE A 68 -26.50 15.50 62.43
N ASP A 69 -26.51 15.30 61.11
CA ASP A 69 -26.00 14.06 60.51
C ASP A 69 -24.47 14.03 60.61
N ALA A 70 -23.95 13.04 61.33
CA ALA A 70 -22.52 12.84 61.52
C ALA A 70 -21.77 12.65 60.18
N MET A 71 -22.42 12.06 59.18
CA MET A 71 -21.82 11.86 57.86
C MET A 71 -21.69 13.17 57.07
N ASP A 72 -22.69 14.05 57.15
CA ASP A 72 -22.65 15.38 56.52
C ASP A 72 -21.60 16.29 57.19
N MET A 73 -21.47 16.21 58.52
CA MET A 73 -20.42 16.89 59.26
C MET A 73 -19.03 16.42 58.86
N LEU A 74 -18.81 15.10 58.76
CA LEU A 74 -17.53 14.54 58.35
C LEU A 74 -17.13 15.00 56.94
N ARG A 75 -18.07 14.93 55.98
CA ARG A 75 -17.84 15.43 54.61
C ARG A 75 -17.51 16.91 54.59
N THR A 76 -18.20 17.72 55.41
CA THR A 76 -17.91 19.15 55.49
C THR A 76 -16.51 19.42 56.08
N ILE A 77 -16.10 18.64 57.08
CA ILE A 77 -14.74 18.72 57.66
C ILE A 77 -13.68 18.32 56.63
N GLU A 78 -13.91 17.23 55.90
CA GLU A 78 -13.00 16.78 54.82
C GLU A 78 -12.89 17.84 53.72
N GLN A 79 -14.01 18.46 53.33
CA GLN A 79 -14.02 19.57 52.37
C GLN A 79 -13.21 20.76 52.88
N ILE A 80 -13.46 21.23 54.12
CA ILE A 80 -12.68 22.32 54.73
C ILE A 80 -11.19 21.96 54.78
N HIS A 81 -10.86 20.72 55.14
CA HIS A 81 -9.48 20.27 55.23
C HIS A 81 -8.80 20.29 53.84
N ASN A 82 -9.49 19.81 52.81
CA ASN A 82 -9.01 19.83 51.42
C ASN A 82 -8.85 21.25 50.89
N ASP A 83 -9.79 22.14 51.17
CA ASP A 83 -9.72 23.54 50.74
C ASP A 83 -8.60 24.29 51.47
N VAL A 84 -8.43 24.06 52.77
CA VAL A 84 -7.31 24.61 53.55
C VAL A 84 -5.96 24.06 53.05
N ALA A 85 -5.88 22.78 52.70
CA ALA A 85 -4.68 22.19 52.13
C ALA A 85 -4.36 22.79 50.76
N THR A 86 -5.37 22.97 49.91
CA THR A 86 -5.26 23.59 48.59
C THR A 86 -4.80 25.05 48.70
N MET A 87 -5.42 25.84 49.58
CA MET A 87 -4.99 27.22 49.83
C MET A 87 -3.57 27.29 50.41
N LYS A 88 -3.16 26.36 51.28
CA LYS A 88 -1.79 26.30 51.79
C LYS A 88 -0.79 26.02 50.66
N LEU A 89 -1.14 25.11 49.76
CA LEU A 89 -0.31 24.77 48.60
C LEU A 89 -0.22 25.95 47.62
N GLU A 90 -1.35 26.57 47.27
CA GLU A 90 -1.38 27.75 46.40
C GLU A 90 -0.52 28.88 46.99
N ASN A 91 -0.71 29.19 48.28
CA ASN A 91 0.09 30.19 48.96
C ASN A 91 1.57 29.84 48.98
N TYR A 92 1.92 28.56 49.20
CA TYR A 92 3.30 28.11 49.18
C TYR A 92 3.93 28.33 47.79
N ILE A 93 3.26 27.88 46.73
CA ILE A 93 3.73 28.04 45.34
C ILE A 93 3.91 29.51 44.99
N MET A 94 2.92 30.35 45.32
CA MET A 94 2.96 31.78 45.02
C MET A 94 4.06 32.50 45.80
N VAL A 95 4.21 32.23 47.10
CA VAL A 95 5.26 32.83 47.92
C VAL A 95 6.62 32.41 47.40
N GLU A 96 6.83 31.11 47.17
CA GLU A 96 8.10 30.62 46.64
C GLU A 96 8.39 31.19 45.24
N PHE A 97 7.37 31.40 44.40
CA PHE A 97 7.50 32.06 43.10
C PHE A 97 7.98 33.50 43.24
N LEU A 98 7.30 34.27 44.09
CA LEU A 98 7.63 35.67 44.33
C LEU A 98 8.99 35.82 45.02
N GLU A 99 9.38 34.92 45.92
CA GLU A 99 10.70 34.95 46.55
C GLU A 99 11.84 34.83 45.54
N LYS A 100 11.67 34.01 44.50
CA LYS A 100 12.69 33.80 43.45
C LYS A 100 12.67 34.88 42.37
N ASN A 101 11.49 35.41 42.01
CA ASN A 101 11.34 36.30 40.85
C ASN A 101 11.19 37.78 41.23
N ASP A 102 10.46 38.13 42.29
CA ASP A 102 10.30 39.51 42.76
C ASP A 102 10.04 39.57 44.29
N PRO A 103 11.11 39.51 45.10
CA PRO A 103 10.97 39.46 46.56
C PRO A 103 10.42 40.77 47.16
N LYS A 104 10.40 41.88 46.40
CA LYS A 104 9.90 43.17 46.88
C LYS A 104 8.39 43.15 47.11
N LEU A 105 7.65 42.39 46.29
CA LEU A 105 6.20 42.21 46.43
C LEU A 105 5.80 41.49 47.73
N LEU A 106 6.73 40.77 48.36
CA LEU A 106 6.50 40.07 49.63
C LEU A 106 6.74 40.95 50.88
N ILE A 107 7.39 42.10 50.73
CA ILE A 107 7.75 42.97 51.87
C ILE A 107 6.49 43.49 52.57
N GLY A 108 5.50 43.97 51.81
CA GLY A 108 4.23 44.43 52.36
C GLY A 108 3.38 43.32 52.98
N LEU A 109 3.51 42.08 52.50
CA LEU A 109 2.83 40.91 53.07
C LEU A 109 3.48 40.48 54.40
N ARG A 110 4.82 40.45 54.46
CA ARG A 110 5.60 40.15 55.67
C ARG A 110 5.38 41.21 56.77
N GLN A 111 5.30 42.49 56.40
CA GLN A 111 4.95 43.58 57.32
C GLN A 111 3.51 43.46 57.86
N ARG A 112 2.54 43.08 57.01
CA ARG A 112 1.17 42.81 57.47
C ARG A 112 1.11 41.61 58.42
N ARG A 113 1.75 40.49 58.11
CA ARG A 113 1.80 39.31 58.98
C ARG A 113 2.35 39.63 60.37
N THR A 114 3.45 40.37 60.44
CA THR A 114 4.04 40.79 61.72
C THR A 114 3.14 41.76 62.49
N SER A 115 2.43 42.66 61.80
CA SER A 115 1.46 43.57 62.44
C SER A 115 0.23 42.86 63.00
N ILE A 116 -0.31 41.85 62.30
CA ILE A 116 -1.45 41.05 62.74
C ILE A 116 -1.05 40.18 63.93
N LEU A 117 0.14 39.57 63.88
CA LEU A 117 0.67 38.77 64.98
C LEU A 117 0.87 39.62 66.25
N LYS A 118 1.38 40.86 66.11
CA LYS A 118 1.47 41.83 67.21
C LYS A 118 0.09 42.23 67.77
N ARG A 119 -0.93 42.39 66.92
CA ARG A 119 -2.31 42.66 67.38
C ARG A 119 -2.89 41.48 68.16
N PHE A 120 -2.64 40.24 67.75
CA PHE A 120 -3.08 39.06 68.48
C PHE A 120 -2.40 38.93 69.85
N GLN A 121 -1.09 39.21 69.93
CA GLN A 121 -0.37 39.23 71.22
C GLN A 121 -0.86 40.34 72.15
N ASN A 122 -1.19 41.52 71.63
CA ASN A 122 -1.75 42.60 72.43
C ASN A 122 -3.20 42.34 72.88
N LYS A 123 -4.00 41.61 72.08
CA LYS A 123 -5.39 41.26 72.44
C LYS A 123 -5.45 40.19 73.53
N GLN A 124 -4.46 39.30 73.63
CA GLN A 124 -4.33 38.38 74.77
C GLN A 124 -3.82 39.07 76.05
N ARG A 125 -3.12 40.21 75.95
CA ARG A 125 -2.72 41.00 77.13
C ARG A 125 -3.80 41.95 77.64
N ALA A 126 -4.79 42.31 76.82
CA ALA A 126 -5.83 43.27 77.18
C ALA A 126 -7.09 42.65 77.83
N SER A 127 -7.20 41.32 77.94
CA SER A 127 -8.31 40.66 78.66
C SER A 127 -7.99 40.28 80.10
N PHE A 128 -6.86 40.76 80.64
CA PHE A 128 -6.43 40.48 82.00
C PHE A 128 -5.72 41.72 82.51
N HIS A 129 -6.45 42.69 83.05
CA HIS A 129 -6.09 43.56 84.18
C HIS A 129 -7.11 44.70 84.32
N GLY A 130 -8.08 44.46 85.19
CA GLY A 130 -8.60 45.53 86.02
C GLY A 130 -7.57 45.91 87.08
N SER A 131 -7.54 47.21 87.38
CA SER A 131 -7.04 47.84 88.62
C SER A 131 -5.51 48.07 88.81
N GLN A 132 -5.26 49.30 89.31
CA GLN A 132 -4.13 49.81 90.13
C GLN A 132 -2.74 49.91 89.47
N ARG A 133 -2.23 51.12 89.16
CA ARG A 133 -1.63 52.15 90.05
C ARG A 133 -0.57 51.61 91.02
N MET A 134 0.70 51.89 90.77
CA MET A 134 1.61 52.72 91.58
C MET A 134 3.08 52.61 91.10
N SER A 135 3.78 53.75 91.12
CA SER A 135 5.22 54.02 91.41
C SER A 135 6.31 53.01 90.96
N SER A 136 7.51 53.39 90.49
CA SER A 136 8.32 54.55 90.85
C SER A 136 9.43 54.80 89.84
N ARG A 137 9.81 56.08 89.76
CA ARG A 137 11.04 56.65 89.24
C ARG A 137 12.29 55.78 89.49
N GLN A 138 13.13 55.62 88.47
CA GLN A 138 14.56 55.87 88.59
C GLN A 138 15.15 56.26 87.24
N SER A 139 15.89 57.37 87.29
CA SER A 139 16.58 58.04 86.21
C SER A 139 18.04 57.60 86.23
N SER A 140 18.58 57.16 85.09
CA SER A 140 20.02 57.30 84.82
C SER A 140 20.28 57.30 83.31
N SER A 141 20.45 58.51 82.83
CA SER A 141 21.07 58.91 81.57
C SER A 141 22.38 58.17 81.28
N LYS A 142 22.50 57.57 80.08
CA LYS A 142 23.72 57.67 79.26
C LYS A 142 23.33 57.76 77.78
N ARG A 143 23.80 58.85 77.17
CA ARG A 143 23.79 59.23 75.76
C ARG A 143 24.09 58.06 74.81
N SER A 144 23.32 57.97 73.73
CA SER A 144 23.87 57.77 72.40
C SER A 144 23.07 58.59 71.38
N ILE A 145 23.82 59.08 70.40
CA ILE A 145 23.54 60.21 69.50
C ILE A 145 22.56 59.80 68.40
N PRO A 146 21.49 60.57 68.10
CA PRO A 146 20.72 60.40 66.88
C PRO A 146 21.28 61.32 65.79
N LEU A 147 21.71 60.73 64.67
CA LEU A 147 21.85 61.45 63.41
C LEU A 147 20.45 61.65 62.83
N SER A 148 19.98 62.89 62.88
CA SER A 148 18.85 63.39 62.10
C SER A 148 19.38 64.35 61.05
N THR A 149 19.00 64.11 59.80
CA THR A 149 18.76 65.14 58.79
C THR A 149 17.36 64.82 58.23
N SER A 150 16.28 65.48 58.65
CA SER A 150 15.78 66.82 58.25
C SER A 150 15.79 67.02 56.72
N HIS A 151 14.78 67.58 56.05
CA HIS A 151 13.43 68.05 56.34
C HIS A 151 12.80 68.44 54.97
N LEU A 152 11.46 68.58 54.95
CA LEU A 152 10.58 69.35 54.05
C LEU A 152 9.54 68.47 53.35
N ALA A 153 8.24 68.73 53.39
CA ALA A 153 7.38 69.59 54.20
C ALA A 153 5.94 69.25 53.80
N SER A 154 5.07 69.05 54.80
CA SER A 154 3.70 69.57 54.91
C SER A 154 2.88 69.76 53.62
N LEU A 155 1.66 69.25 53.52
CA LEU A 155 0.50 69.76 54.25
C LEU A 155 -0.62 68.71 54.22
N SER A 156 -1.30 68.52 55.35
CA SER A 156 -2.60 67.86 55.40
C SER A 156 -3.69 68.87 55.04
N PRO A 157 -4.77 68.42 54.40
CA PRO A 157 -6.05 68.56 55.09
C PRO A 157 -6.86 67.27 55.06
N THR A 158 -7.35 66.91 56.24
CA THR A 158 -8.71 66.44 56.52
C THR A 158 -9.51 65.88 55.33
N ALA A 159 -9.45 64.57 55.14
CA ALA A 159 -10.56 63.81 54.60
C ALA A 159 -10.58 62.45 55.30
N THR A 160 -11.69 62.17 55.96
CA THR A 160 -12.07 60.87 56.51
C THR A 160 -12.24 59.88 55.37
N ASP A 161 -11.14 59.41 54.80
CA ASP A 161 -11.18 58.23 53.96
C ASP A 161 -10.55 57.09 54.77
N ARG A 162 -11.43 56.23 55.28
CA ARG A 162 -11.03 54.96 55.86
C ARG A 162 -10.20 54.28 54.79
N ARG A 163 -8.88 54.22 54.98
CA ARG A 163 -7.94 53.41 54.19
C ARG A 163 -8.52 52.00 54.09
N ARG A 164 -9.35 51.74 53.07
CA ARG A 164 -9.63 50.41 52.56
C ARG A 164 -8.25 49.91 52.20
N GLY A 165 -7.75 48.97 52.99
CA GLY A 165 -6.49 48.31 52.67
C GLY A 165 -6.62 47.84 51.24
N THR A 166 -5.77 48.35 50.36
CA THR A 166 -5.69 47.89 48.98
C THR A 166 -5.45 46.39 49.07
N GLU A 167 -6.50 45.61 48.82
CA GLU A 167 -6.41 44.17 48.73
C GLU A 167 -5.62 43.92 47.46
N TYR A 168 -4.32 43.70 47.61
CA TYR A 168 -3.46 43.21 46.54
C TYR A 168 -3.85 41.75 46.26
N LYS A 169 -5.06 41.55 45.74
CA LYS A 169 -5.53 40.26 45.23
C LYS A 169 -4.90 40.13 43.85
N LEU A 170 -3.88 39.28 43.75
CA LEU A 170 -3.32 38.91 42.45
C LEU A 170 -4.45 38.43 41.55
N ASN A 171 -4.52 39.00 40.34
CA ASN A 171 -5.52 38.63 39.35
C ASN A 171 -5.46 37.11 39.11
N PHE A 172 -6.62 36.46 39.00
CA PHE A 172 -6.71 35.03 38.74
C PHE A 172 -5.87 34.61 37.52
N LYS A 173 -5.83 35.45 36.48
CA LYS A 173 -4.95 35.24 35.32
C LYS A 173 -3.45 35.19 35.69
N ALA A 174 -2.99 36.11 36.53
CA ALA A 174 -1.59 36.13 36.99
C ALA A 174 -1.27 34.95 37.92
N LYS A 175 -2.23 34.53 38.75
CA LYS A 175 -2.09 33.32 39.58
C LYS A 175 -1.97 32.06 38.73
N ALA A 176 -2.84 31.92 37.72
CA ALA A 176 -2.82 30.80 36.79
C ALA A 176 -1.50 30.75 36.00
N GLU A 177 -1.04 31.90 35.48
CA GLU A 177 0.24 32.00 34.75
C GLU A 177 1.45 31.64 35.64
N MET A 178 1.46 32.08 36.90
CA MET A 178 2.52 31.69 37.86
C MET A 178 2.48 30.20 38.19
N ALA A 179 1.28 29.63 38.35
CA ALA A 179 1.10 28.21 38.61
C ALA A 179 1.53 27.36 37.41
N GLU A 180 1.16 27.75 36.19
CA GLU A 180 1.56 27.10 34.94
C GLU A 180 3.07 27.15 34.74
N LYS A 181 3.68 28.32 34.93
CA LYS A 181 5.14 28.46 34.84
C LYS A 181 5.86 27.59 35.87
N ARG A 182 5.33 27.47 37.10
CA ARG A 182 5.89 26.58 38.12
C ARG A 182 5.66 25.11 37.83
N ALA A 183 4.51 24.74 37.28
CA ALA A 183 4.27 23.38 36.82
C ALA A 183 5.29 22.99 35.74
N ALA A 184 5.48 23.83 34.72
CA ALA A 184 6.48 23.62 33.68
C ALA A 184 7.92 23.54 34.22
N GLU A 185 8.29 24.38 35.20
CA GLU A 185 9.60 24.29 35.86
C GLU A 185 9.78 22.97 36.63
N VAL A 186 8.74 22.49 37.32
CA VAL A 186 8.77 21.23 38.06
C VAL A 186 8.85 20.05 37.11
N GLU A 187 8.02 20.03 36.05
CA GLU A 187 8.07 19.00 35.01
C GLU A 187 9.46 18.91 34.39
N LYS A 188 10.07 20.06 34.04
CA LYS A 188 11.44 20.08 33.53
C LYS A 188 12.43 19.47 34.52
N ARG A 189 12.35 19.84 35.81
CA ARG A 189 13.23 19.26 36.84
C ARG A 189 13.02 17.76 37.00
N VAL A 190 11.78 17.27 36.93
CA VAL A 190 11.48 15.83 36.99
C VAL A 190 12.15 15.12 35.82
N VAL A 191 12.00 15.62 34.59
CA VAL A 191 12.65 15.07 33.39
C VAL A 191 14.18 15.06 33.52
N ASP A 192 14.76 16.15 34.03
CA ASP A 192 16.21 16.25 34.24
C ASP A 192 16.70 15.25 35.30
N ILE A 193 15.95 15.09 36.41
CA ILE A 193 16.25 14.10 37.45
C ILE A 193 16.14 12.68 36.91
N GLU A 194 15.08 12.36 36.16
CA GLU A 194 14.91 11.04 35.52
C GLU A 194 16.04 10.73 34.56
N ARG A 195 16.44 11.71 33.73
CA ARG A 195 17.58 11.57 32.82
C ARG A 195 18.87 11.28 33.58
N ASN A 196 19.15 12.02 34.64
CA ASN A 196 20.35 11.84 35.46
C ASN A 196 20.35 10.49 36.18
N ALA A 197 19.22 10.10 36.76
CA ALA A 197 19.06 8.80 37.41
C ALA A 197 19.26 7.64 36.40
N MET A 198 18.73 7.77 35.17
CA MET A 198 18.96 6.77 34.12
C MET A 198 20.44 6.65 33.73
N LEU A 199 21.17 7.76 33.68
CA LEU A 199 22.61 7.74 33.43
C LEU A 199 23.38 7.07 34.56
N GLU A 200 23.04 7.38 35.81
CA GLU A 200 23.65 6.76 36.99
C GLU A 200 23.37 5.26 37.05
N VAL A 201 22.12 4.84 36.80
CA VAL A 201 21.77 3.41 36.71
C VAL A 201 22.57 2.70 35.61
N LYS A 202 22.75 3.33 34.45
CA LYS A 202 23.59 2.77 33.37
C LYS A 202 25.05 2.62 33.80
N GLN A 203 25.60 3.62 34.49
CA GLN A 203 26.98 3.56 35.01
C GLN A 203 27.15 2.48 36.08
N LEU A 204 26.20 2.38 37.03
CA LEU A 204 26.23 1.35 38.06
C LEU A 204 26.11 -0.05 37.46
N ARG A 205 25.25 -0.25 36.46
CA ARG A 205 25.16 -1.52 35.72
C ARG A 205 26.48 -1.87 35.02
N ALA A 206 27.10 -0.91 34.35
CA ALA A 206 28.41 -1.12 33.73
C ALA A 206 29.48 -1.50 34.77
N LYS A 207 29.47 -0.84 35.94
CA LYS A 207 30.41 -1.15 37.03
C LYS A 207 30.17 -2.54 37.64
N ILE A 208 28.91 -2.95 37.81
CA ILE A 208 28.58 -4.31 38.27
C ILE A 208 29.10 -5.35 37.28
N GLU A 209 28.90 -5.12 35.98
CA GLU A 209 29.36 -6.03 34.94
C GLU A 209 30.89 -6.10 34.87
N GLU A 210 31.58 -4.96 34.97
CA GLU A 210 33.04 -4.89 35.08
C GLU A 210 33.57 -5.68 36.29
N LEU A 211 32.92 -5.53 37.45
CA LEU A 211 33.30 -6.26 38.65
C LEU A 211 33.09 -7.77 38.51
N ARG A 212 32.00 -8.19 37.84
CA ARG A 212 31.75 -9.61 37.53
C ARG A 212 32.82 -10.18 36.62
N ALA A 213 33.12 -9.49 35.52
CA ALA A 213 34.16 -9.91 34.58
C ALA A 213 35.54 -9.99 35.27
N ARG A 214 35.88 -9.01 36.12
CA ARG A 214 37.12 -9.03 36.92
C ARG A 214 37.17 -10.22 37.89
N SER A 215 36.05 -10.51 38.56
CA SER A 215 35.96 -11.64 39.47
C SER A 215 36.15 -12.97 38.73
N GLU A 216 35.50 -13.12 37.59
CA GLU A 216 35.61 -14.30 36.74
C GLU A 216 37.05 -14.49 36.23
N GLU A 217 37.68 -13.44 35.71
CA GLU A 217 39.08 -13.47 35.26
C GLU A 217 40.04 -13.82 36.42
N THR A 218 39.78 -13.31 37.63
CA THR A 218 40.58 -13.63 38.82
C THR A 218 40.47 -15.11 39.18
N MET A 219 39.23 -15.64 39.23
CA MET A 219 38.98 -17.05 39.49
C MET A 219 39.59 -17.96 38.42
N GLU A 220 39.49 -17.57 37.15
CA GLU A 220 40.11 -18.32 36.05
C GLU A 220 41.64 -18.30 36.15
N THR A 221 42.23 -17.15 36.47
CA THR A 221 43.68 -17.01 36.66
C THR A 221 44.17 -17.83 37.86
N GLU A 222 43.41 -17.85 38.95
CA GLU A 222 43.68 -18.69 40.13
C GLU A 222 43.63 -20.18 39.77
N ASN A 223 42.56 -20.63 39.11
CA ASN A 223 42.44 -22.02 38.66
C ASN A 223 43.57 -22.42 37.69
N ASN A 224 43.92 -21.54 36.76
CA ASN A 224 45.04 -21.76 35.85
C ASN A 224 46.39 -21.81 36.58
N PHE A 225 46.55 -21.00 37.63
CA PHE A 225 47.73 -21.05 38.49
C PHE A 225 47.80 -22.39 39.22
N MET A 226 46.70 -22.83 39.85
CA MET A 226 46.61 -24.13 40.51
C MET A 226 46.97 -25.27 39.54
N LEU A 227 46.44 -25.23 38.31
CA LEU A 227 46.75 -26.25 37.29
C LEU A 227 48.20 -26.20 36.79
N HIS A 228 48.88 -25.05 36.89
CA HIS A 228 50.26 -24.90 36.42
C HIS A 228 51.30 -25.17 37.52
N PHE A 229 50.90 -25.07 38.80
CA PHE A 229 51.80 -25.20 39.95
C PHE A 229 51.48 -26.36 40.88
N LEU A 230 50.25 -26.87 40.87
CA LEU A 230 49.74 -27.83 41.86
C LEU A 230 48.83 -28.88 41.21
N ARG A 231 49.08 -29.24 39.95
CA ARG A 231 48.23 -30.17 39.20
C ARG A 231 48.25 -31.57 39.80
N ASP A 232 49.46 -32.07 40.02
CA ASP A 232 49.74 -33.45 40.43
C ASP A 232 50.77 -33.44 41.57
N GLU A 233 50.91 -34.55 42.31
CA GLU A 233 51.86 -34.68 43.44
C GLU A 233 53.32 -34.37 43.03
N ASN A 234 53.68 -34.62 41.77
CA ASN A 234 55.00 -34.29 41.22
C ASN A 234 55.27 -32.78 41.18
N ASP A 235 54.25 -31.95 40.93
CA ASP A 235 54.40 -30.49 40.92
C ASP A 235 54.56 -29.96 42.35
N VAL A 236 53.88 -30.57 43.33
CA VAL A 236 54.03 -30.24 44.75
C VAL A 236 55.42 -30.62 45.25
N ALA A 237 55.88 -31.85 44.95
CA ALA A 237 57.22 -32.31 45.28
C ALA A 237 58.32 -31.46 44.60
N PHE A 238 58.07 -30.98 43.38
CA PHE A 238 58.94 -30.01 42.71
C PHE A 238 59.00 -28.69 43.49
N LEU A 239 57.89 -28.15 43.98
CA LEU A 239 57.90 -26.90 44.74
C LEU A 239 58.61 -27.02 46.09
N GLU A 240 58.51 -28.16 46.76
CA GLU A 240 59.18 -28.42 48.04
C GLU A 240 60.70 -28.59 47.89
N SER A 241 61.16 -29.12 46.75
CA SER A 241 62.58 -29.42 46.49
C SER A 241 63.29 -28.41 45.58
N ALA A 242 62.55 -27.55 44.88
CA ALA A 242 63.11 -26.60 43.94
C ALA A 242 63.85 -25.44 44.63
N THR A 243 64.94 -25.02 44.01
CA THR A 243 65.62 -23.78 44.38
C THR A 243 64.77 -22.55 44.01
N GLU A 244 64.95 -21.45 44.73
CA GLU A 244 64.29 -20.16 44.46
C GLU A 244 64.42 -19.75 42.98
N ARG A 245 65.60 -19.95 42.39
CA ARG A 245 65.87 -19.64 40.97
C ARG A 245 65.08 -20.52 39.99
N GLN A 246 64.71 -21.73 40.36
CA GLN A 246 63.86 -22.61 39.53
C GLN A 246 62.39 -22.19 39.63
N ILE A 247 61.92 -21.86 40.84
CA ILE A 247 60.57 -21.32 41.09
C ILE A 247 60.37 -20.01 40.34
N GLU A 248 61.33 -19.08 40.43
CA GLU A 248 61.30 -17.80 39.72
C GLU A 248 61.17 -17.99 38.20
N ARG A 249 61.91 -18.92 37.60
CA ARG A 249 61.79 -19.23 36.16
C ARG A 249 60.42 -19.78 35.80
N LYS A 250 59.83 -20.67 36.61
CA LYS A 250 58.49 -21.22 36.37
C LYS A 250 57.43 -20.11 36.47
N LEU A 251 57.52 -19.24 37.48
CA LEU A 251 56.66 -18.06 37.64
C LEU A 251 56.79 -17.07 36.50
N ARG A 252 58.02 -16.79 36.04
CA ARG A 252 58.27 -15.91 34.89
C ARG A 252 57.68 -16.47 33.60
N LYS A 253 57.73 -17.79 33.38
CA LYS A 253 57.09 -18.42 32.22
C LYS A 253 55.56 -18.31 32.30
N PHE A 254 54.97 -18.60 33.46
CA PHE A 254 53.54 -18.48 33.69
C PHE A 254 53.04 -17.05 33.44
N THR A 255 53.65 -16.06 34.10
CA THR A 255 53.29 -14.64 33.94
C THR A 255 53.47 -14.15 32.50
N SER A 256 54.56 -14.55 31.82
CA SER A 256 54.76 -14.24 30.40
C SER A 256 53.65 -14.80 29.51
N ASN A 257 53.22 -16.04 29.76
CA ASN A 257 52.12 -16.67 29.03
C ASN A 257 50.77 -15.99 29.32
N TRP A 258 50.49 -15.70 30.59
CA TRP A 258 49.31 -14.95 31.00
C TRP A 258 49.22 -13.58 30.32
N PHE A 259 50.31 -12.80 30.30
CA PHE A 259 50.35 -11.51 29.58
C PHE A 259 50.15 -11.65 28.07
N LYS A 260 50.62 -12.74 27.44
CA LYS A 260 50.37 -12.99 26.02
C LYS A 260 48.88 -13.27 25.76
N ASN A 261 48.25 -14.10 26.59
CA ASN A 261 46.82 -14.40 26.49
C ASN A 261 45.97 -13.15 26.74
N ALA A 262 46.28 -12.36 27.77
CA ALA A 262 45.60 -11.09 28.05
C ALA A 262 45.70 -10.10 26.87
N ARG A 263 46.86 -10.01 26.21
CA ARG A 263 47.02 -9.18 24.99
C ARG A 263 46.21 -9.71 23.81
N ALA A 264 46.16 -11.03 23.62
CA ALA A 264 45.35 -11.64 22.57
C ALA A 264 43.85 -11.35 22.79
N LEU A 265 43.36 -11.53 24.03
CA LEU A 265 41.99 -11.20 24.42
C LEU A 265 41.69 -9.70 24.25
N LEU A 266 42.61 -8.82 24.65
CA LEU A 266 42.44 -7.38 24.41
C LEU A 266 42.32 -7.07 22.90
N GLY A 267 43.07 -7.79 22.06
CA GLY A 267 42.97 -7.70 20.60
C GLY A 267 41.59 -8.09 20.09
N THR A 268 41.05 -9.23 20.55
CA THR A 268 39.70 -9.68 20.16
C THR A 268 38.62 -8.73 20.66
N MET A 269 38.71 -8.25 21.91
CA MET A 269 37.76 -7.28 22.47
C MET A 269 37.76 -5.95 21.71
N LYS A 270 38.93 -5.46 21.26
CA LYS A 270 38.98 -4.24 20.43
C LYS A 270 38.26 -4.43 19.10
N LEU A 271 38.45 -5.60 18.45
CA LEU A 271 37.76 -5.92 17.20
C LEU A 271 36.24 -6.04 17.40
N THR A 272 35.79 -6.69 18.48
CA THR A 272 34.36 -6.79 18.78
C THR A 272 33.75 -5.44 19.09
N ILE A 273 34.45 -4.54 19.80
CA ILE A 273 34.00 -3.17 20.03
C ILE A 273 33.79 -2.43 18.71
N VAL A 274 34.76 -2.49 17.79
CA VAL A 274 34.63 -1.81 16.48
C VAL A 274 33.47 -2.37 15.68
N SER A 275 33.31 -3.69 15.63
CA SER A 275 32.19 -4.34 14.93
C SER A 275 30.83 -3.99 15.56
N LEU A 276 30.74 -3.95 16.88
CA LEU A 276 29.53 -3.52 17.60
C LEU A 276 29.22 -2.04 17.37
N GLN A 277 30.23 -1.18 17.27
CA GLN A 277 30.04 0.23 16.93
C GLN A 277 29.50 0.40 15.52
N GLU A 278 30.05 -0.34 14.55
CA GLU A 278 29.59 -0.32 13.16
C GLU A 278 28.13 -0.79 13.04
N THR A 279 27.79 -1.92 13.66
CA THR A 279 26.40 -2.44 13.67
C THR A 279 25.43 -1.47 14.36
N CYS A 280 25.84 -0.85 15.47
CA CYS A 280 25.04 0.16 16.16
C CYS A 280 24.83 1.42 15.29
N GLN A 281 25.86 1.86 14.57
CA GLN A 281 25.76 2.98 13.63
C GLN A 281 24.83 2.64 12.46
N GLN A 282 24.92 1.42 11.93
CA GLN A 282 24.03 0.93 10.89
C GLN A 282 22.57 0.91 11.35
N HIS A 283 22.28 0.33 12.51
CA HIS A 283 20.93 0.33 13.07
C HIS A 283 20.39 1.74 13.36
N ARG A 284 21.25 2.67 13.75
CA ARG A 284 20.87 4.07 13.91
C ARG A 284 20.50 4.70 12.56
N ALA A 285 21.26 4.44 11.50
CA ALA A 285 20.93 4.90 10.16
C ALA A 285 19.62 4.28 9.65
N ASP A 286 19.39 2.99 9.91
CA ASP A 286 18.13 2.30 9.59
C ASP A 286 16.93 2.90 10.34
N LEU A 287 17.11 3.28 11.61
CA LEU A 287 16.07 3.94 12.37
C LEU A 287 15.75 5.33 11.83
N ILE A 288 16.76 6.10 11.45
CA ILE A 288 16.58 7.42 10.84
C ILE A 288 15.83 7.29 9.52
N THR A 289 16.30 6.43 8.61
CA THR A 289 15.65 6.20 7.32
C THR A 289 14.22 5.68 7.48
N LYS A 290 13.96 4.77 8.43
CA LYS A 290 12.59 4.32 8.76
C LYS A 290 11.73 5.45 9.32
N SER A 291 12.29 6.33 10.16
CA SER A 291 11.55 7.49 10.67
C SER A 291 11.23 8.50 9.57
N ASP A 292 12.16 8.74 8.65
CA ASP A 292 11.96 9.61 7.49
C ASP A 292 10.90 9.01 6.55
N LEU A 293 11.00 7.70 6.25
CA LEU A 293 10.01 6.98 5.46
C LEU A 293 8.64 6.97 6.15
N SER A 294 8.57 6.78 7.47
CA SER A 294 7.31 6.84 8.22
C SER A 294 6.73 8.25 8.28
N GLY A 295 7.56 9.30 8.22
CA GLY A 295 7.10 10.68 8.12
C GLY A 295 6.58 11.04 6.72
N ILE A 296 7.14 10.42 5.68
CA ILE A 296 6.77 10.65 4.28
C ILE A 296 5.59 9.76 3.84
N LEU A 297 5.54 8.51 4.29
CA LEU A 297 4.52 7.53 3.94
C LEU A 297 3.50 7.43 5.07
N THR A 298 2.35 8.07 4.88
CA THR A 298 1.22 7.90 5.80
C THR A 298 0.40 6.67 5.40
N ALA A 299 -0.37 6.12 6.35
CA ALA A 299 -1.32 5.04 6.07
C ALA A 299 -2.29 5.41 4.92
N VAL A 300 -2.62 6.70 4.81
CA VAL A 300 -3.48 7.25 3.75
C VAL A 300 -2.83 7.10 2.37
N ASP A 301 -1.50 7.21 2.26
CA ASP A 301 -0.80 7.06 0.97
C ASP A 301 -0.79 5.60 0.50
N PHE A 302 -0.71 4.65 1.44
CA PHE A 302 -0.90 3.23 1.14
C PHE A 302 -2.33 2.94 0.69
N GLU A 303 -3.34 3.52 1.35
CA GLU A 303 -4.74 3.41 0.93
C GLU A 303 -4.96 4.00 -0.47
N LYS A 304 -4.42 5.19 -0.76
CA LYS A 304 -4.46 5.80 -2.10
C LYS A 304 -3.81 4.89 -3.15
N LEU A 305 -2.67 4.29 -2.83
CA LEU A 305 -2.00 3.32 -3.71
C LEU A 305 -2.86 2.09 -3.96
N ILE A 306 -3.52 1.56 -2.93
CA ILE A 306 -4.42 0.41 -3.04
C ILE A 306 -5.63 0.77 -3.91
N ILE A 307 -6.27 1.93 -3.67
CA ILE A 307 -7.40 2.40 -4.48
C ILE A 307 -6.98 2.55 -5.94
N LYS A 308 -5.86 3.23 -6.21
CA LYS A 308 -5.36 3.43 -7.58
C LYS A 308 -5.00 2.11 -8.26
N ARG A 309 -4.42 1.17 -7.52
CA ARG A 309 -4.14 -0.17 -8.04
C ARG A 309 -5.43 -0.89 -8.42
N THR A 310 -6.44 -0.88 -7.55
CA THR A 310 -7.73 -1.50 -7.80
C THR A 310 -8.44 -0.85 -9.00
N GLU A 311 -8.40 0.47 -9.11
CA GLU A 311 -8.92 1.20 -10.26
C GLU A 311 -8.25 0.77 -11.58
N LEU A 312 -6.91 0.67 -11.60
CA LEU A 312 -6.17 0.22 -12.77
C LEU A 312 -6.46 -1.24 -13.14
N ILE A 313 -6.66 -2.11 -12.14
CA ILE A 313 -7.07 -3.50 -12.37
C ILE A 313 -8.46 -3.56 -13.02
N ASN A 314 -9.42 -2.79 -12.50
CA ASN A 314 -10.77 -2.75 -13.04
C ASN A 314 -10.77 -2.22 -14.49
N GLN A 315 -10.01 -1.17 -14.78
CA GLN A 315 -9.85 -0.65 -16.15
C GLN A 315 -9.23 -1.70 -17.08
N LEU A 316 -8.26 -2.48 -16.59
CA LEU A 316 -7.64 -3.55 -17.36
C LEU A 316 -8.62 -4.68 -17.66
N GLU A 317 -9.43 -5.10 -16.67
CA GLU A 317 -10.48 -6.09 -16.87
C GLU A 317 -11.53 -5.62 -17.88
N GLU A 318 -11.99 -4.36 -17.79
CA GLU A 318 -12.93 -3.77 -18.73
C GLU A 318 -12.38 -3.80 -20.17
N LYS A 319 -11.12 -3.36 -20.35
CA LYS A 319 -10.45 -3.43 -21.66
C LYS A 319 -10.28 -4.87 -22.16
N ASN A 320 -10.03 -5.82 -21.27
CA ASN A 320 -9.89 -7.22 -21.63
C ASN A 320 -11.24 -7.82 -22.08
N ILE A 321 -12.34 -7.49 -21.40
CA ILE A 321 -13.70 -7.86 -21.80
C ILE A 321 -14.03 -7.27 -23.18
N HIS A 322 -13.77 -5.98 -23.39
CA HIS A 322 -13.97 -5.35 -24.70
C HIS A 322 -13.16 -6.03 -25.80
N MET A 323 -11.89 -6.34 -25.53
CA MET A 323 -11.01 -7.02 -26.49
C MET A 323 -11.49 -8.45 -26.77
N ALA A 324 -11.97 -9.18 -25.78
CA ALA A 324 -12.56 -10.51 -25.97
C ALA A 324 -13.83 -10.43 -26.83
N GLY A 325 -14.69 -9.44 -26.58
CA GLY A 325 -15.85 -9.16 -27.42
C GLY A 325 -15.48 -8.85 -28.87
N LEU A 326 -14.49 -7.98 -29.07
CA LEU A 326 -14.00 -7.62 -30.40
C LEU A 326 -13.39 -8.82 -31.14
N LYS A 327 -12.59 -9.65 -30.47
CA LYS A 327 -12.06 -10.91 -31.02
C LYS A 327 -13.19 -11.85 -31.43
N GLY A 328 -14.25 -11.94 -30.62
CA GLY A 328 -15.44 -12.73 -30.94
C GLY A 328 -16.15 -12.23 -32.19
N VAL A 329 -16.35 -10.92 -32.33
CA VAL A 329 -16.96 -10.33 -33.54
C VAL A 329 -16.06 -10.52 -34.76
N THR A 330 -14.78 -10.18 -34.67
CA THR A 330 -13.81 -10.37 -35.77
C THR A 330 -13.74 -11.83 -36.22
N GLY A 331 -13.76 -12.78 -35.28
CA GLY A 331 -13.79 -14.21 -35.58
C GLY A 331 -15.05 -14.62 -36.34
N LYS A 332 -16.24 -14.17 -35.89
CA LYS A 332 -17.51 -14.43 -36.58
C LYS A 332 -17.55 -13.81 -37.98
N THR A 333 -17.12 -12.55 -38.12
CA THR A 333 -17.06 -11.87 -39.42
C THR A 333 -16.08 -12.57 -40.37
N SER A 334 -14.91 -12.99 -39.87
CA SER A 334 -13.94 -13.73 -40.68
C SER A 334 -14.50 -15.07 -41.15
N LEU A 335 -15.27 -15.77 -40.31
CA LEU A 335 -15.92 -17.02 -40.70
C LEU A 335 -16.98 -16.77 -41.78
N ALA A 336 -17.87 -15.80 -41.57
CA ALA A 336 -18.91 -15.43 -42.53
C ALA A 336 -18.32 -14.99 -43.88
N MET A 337 -17.24 -14.21 -43.89
CA MET A 337 -16.52 -13.86 -45.12
C MET A 337 -15.95 -15.09 -45.84
N THR A 338 -15.51 -16.10 -45.10
CA THR A 338 -14.97 -17.34 -45.69
C THR A 338 -16.09 -18.19 -46.29
N GLU A 339 -17.24 -18.26 -45.61
CA GLU A 339 -18.45 -18.93 -46.12
C GLU A 339 -18.96 -18.25 -47.41
N GLU A 340 -19.07 -16.92 -47.42
CA GLU A 340 -19.44 -16.14 -48.61
C GLU A 340 -18.43 -16.32 -49.75
N LYS A 341 -17.13 -16.30 -49.44
CA LYS A 341 -16.08 -16.58 -50.45
C LYS A 341 -16.26 -17.97 -51.06
N GLN A 342 -16.57 -18.98 -50.25
CA GLN A 342 -16.80 -20.34 -50.75
C GLN A 342 -18.06 -20.41 -51.61
N ALA A 343 -19.15 -19.75 -51.20
CA ALA A 343 -20.38 -19.65 -51.99
C ALA A 343 -20.13 -18.98 -53.34
N MET A 344 -19.38 -17.88 -53.36
CA MET A 344 -18.99 -17.18 -54.58
C MET A 344 -18.15 -18.05 -55.51
N MET A 345 -17.18 -18.79 -54.97
CA MET A 345 -16.35 -19.71 -55.75
C MET A 345 -17.17 -20.85 -56.37
N ASN A 346 -18.14 -21.38 -55.64
CA ASN A 346 -19.07 -22.38 -56.16
C ASN A 346 -19.93 -21.80 -57.29
N LEU A 347 -20.51 -20.61 -57.09
CA LEU A 347 -21.33 -19.93 -58.10
C LEU A 347 -20.52 -19.61 -59.37
N GLU A 348 -19.26 -19.19 -59.23
CA GLU A 348 -18.37 -18.96 -60.35
C GLU A 348 -18.09 -20.25 -61.13
N SER A 349 -17.90 -21.37 -60.43
CA SER A 349 -17.73 -22.69 -61.07
C SER A 349 -18.99 -23.13 -61.82
N GLU A 350 -20.17 -22.91 -61.26
CA GLU A 350 -21.45 -23.19 -61.93
C GLU A 350 -21.64 -22.29 -63.15
N MET A 351 -21.33 -20.99 -63.02
CA MET A 351 -21.39 -20.04 -64.12
C MET A 351 -20.48 -20.46 -65.28
N ARG A 352 -19.22 -20.87 -65.01
CA ARG A 352 -18.33 -21.40 -66.04
C ARG A 352 -18.90 -22.65 -66.71
N THR A 353 -19.54 -23.53 -65.92
CA THR A 353 -20.16 -24.75 -66.45
C THR A 353 -21.33 -24.43 -67.38
N VAL A 354 -22.19 -23.49 -66.98
CA VAL A 354 -23.31 -23.00 -67.81
C VAL A 354 -22.81 -22.28 -69.05
N HIS A 355 -21.76 -21.46 -68.93
CA HIS A 355 -21.14 -20.78 -70.05
C HIS A 355 -20.60 -21.76 -71.10
N ASN A 356 -19.83 -22.76 -70.67
CA ASN A 356 -19.32 -23.80 -71.56
C ASN A 356 -20.45 -24.56 -72.27
N ARG A 357 -21.53 -24.92 -71.55
CA ARG A 357 -22.72 -25.53 -72.16
C ARG A 357 -23.38 -24.60 -73.17
N THR A 358 -23.45 -23.31 -72.87
CA THR A 358 -24.01 -22.30 -73.78
C THR A 358 -23.17 -22.20 -75.06
N GLU A 359 -21.84 -22.21 -74.95
CA GLU A 359 -20.94 -22.24 -76.10
C GLU A 359 -21.06 -23.53 -76.92
N GLU A 360 -21.24 -24.69 -76.27
CA GLU A 360 -21.51 -25.96 -76.94
C GLU A 360 -22.83 -25.90 -77.73
N VAL A 361 -23.90 -25.41 -77.11
CA VAL A 361 -25.21 -25.22 -77.77
C VAL A 361 -25.11 -24.21 -78.91
N ALA A 362 -24.41 -23.08 -78.74
CA ALA A 362 -24.21 -22.09 -79.80
C ALA A 362 -23.44 -22.69 -80.99
N ARG A 363 -22.41 -23.50 -80.72
CA ARG A 363 -21.70 -24.25 -81.78
C ARG A 363 -22.59 -25.25 -82.49
N ALA A 364 -23.49 -25.93 -81.77
CA ALA A 364 -24.46 -26.84 -82.37
C ALA A 364 -25.48 -26.10 -83.24
N ILE A 365 -26.01 -24.96 -82.77
CA ILE A 365 -26.91 -24.09 -83.54
C ILE A 365 -26.22 -23.64 -84.83
N SER A 366 -24.98 -23.14 -84.78
CA SER A 366 -24.25 -22.71 -85.98
C SER A 366 -24.01 -23.84 -86.99
N LYS A 367 -23.85 -25.09 -86.53
CA LYS A 367 -23.79 -26.26 -87.43
C LYS A 367 -25.14 -26.53 -88.08
N LEU A 368 -26.22 -26.54 -87.30
CA LEU A 368 -27.58 -26.73 -87.80
C LEU A 368 -27.97 -25.63 -88.79
N GLU A 369 -27.64 -24.37 -88.54
CA GLU A 369 -27.88 -23.26 -89.48
C GLU A 369 -27.18 -23.49 -90.83
N LYS A 370 -25.95 -24.01 -90.83
CA LYS A 370 -25.23 -24.37 -92.06
C LYS A 370 -25.90 -25.55 -92.77
N GLU A 371 -26.31 -26.57 -92.03
CA GLU A 371 -27.05 -27.71 -92.59
C GLU A 371 -28.37 -27.27 -93.21
N VAL A 372 -29.13 -26.39 -92.53
CA VAL A 372 -30.36 -25.78 -93.05
C VAL A 372 -30.08 -25.02 -94.35
N ALA A 373 -29.06 -24.16 -94.39
CA ALA A 373 -28.71 -23.42 -95.60
C ALA A 373 -28.32 -24.35 -96.78
N ILE A 374 -27.64 -25.47 -96.50
CA ILE A 374 -27.31 -26.49 -97.52
C ILE A 374 -28.59 -27.18 -98.01
N VAL A 375 -29.50 -27.53 -97.10
CA VAL A 375 -30.79 -28.17 -97.44
C VAL A 375 -31.67 -27.22 -98.25
N GLU A 376 -31.76 -25.94 -97.89
CA GLU A 376 -32.47 -24.92 -98.66
C GLU A 376 -31.91 -24.80 -100.08
N LEU A 377 -30.58 -24.71 -100.23
CA LEU A 377 -29.93 -24.68 -101.54
C LEU A 377 -30.24 -25.95 -102.36
N HIS A 378 -30.29 -27.12 -101.72
CA HIS A 378 -30.64 -28.36 -102.41
C HIS A 378 -32.11 -28.37 -102.83
N ASN A 379 -33.01 -27.91 -101.96
CA ASN A 379 -34.44 -27.81 -102.23
C ASN A 379 -34.72 -26.83 -103.38
N ASP A 380 -34.00 -25.71 -103.44
CA ASP A 380 -34.08 -24.77 -104.57
C ASP A 380 -33.66 -25.43 -105.89
N LYS A 381 -32.53 -26.17 -105.90
CA LYS A 381 -32.11 -26.94 -107.08
C LYS A 381 -33.14 -27.99 -107.48
N ASP A 382 -33.65 -28.72 -106.50
CA ASP A 382 -34.66 -29.75 -106.73
C ASP A 382 -35.94 -29.12 -107.30
N SER A 383 -36.35 -27.93 -106.81
CA SER A 383 -37.49 -27.20 -107.35
C SER A 383 -37.31 -26.82 -108.82
N VAL A 384 -36.12 -26.34 -109.20
CA VAL A 384 -35.78 -26.04 -110.60
C VAL A 384 -35.84 -27.30 -111.46
N THR A 385 -35.23 -28.41 -111.00
CA THR A 385 -35.30 -29.67 -111.74
C THR A 385 -36.72 -30.21 -111.87
N LEU A 386 -37.58 -30.01 -110.87
CA LEU A 386 -38.98 -30.41 -110.89
C LEU A 386 -39.76 -29.56 -111.90
N ASP A 387 -39.50 -28.26 -111.96
CA ASP A 387 -40.10 -27.37 -112.96
C ASP A 387 -39.61 -27.68 -114.38
N GLU A 388 -38.34 -28.03 -114.57
CA GLU A 388 -37.81 -28.53 -115.85
C GLU A 388 -38.51 -29.84 -116.28
N LEU A 389 -38.67 -30.79 -115.36
CA LEU A 389 -39.39 -32.04 -115.63
C LEU A 389 -40.87 -31.79 -115.94
N ARG A 390 -41.51 -30.82 -115.27
CA ARG A 390 -42.88 -30.39 -115.59
C ARG A 390 -42.97 -29.77 -116.98
N ALA A 391 -42.00 -28.93 -117.37
CA ALA A 391 -41.92 -28.36 -118.71
C ALA A 391 -41.73 -29.46 -119.77
N GLN A 392 -40.83 -30.42 -119.52
CA GLN A 392 -40.67 -31.60 -120.39
C GLN A 392 -41.94 -32.44 -120.49
N LEU A 393 -42.69 -32.58 -119.39
CA LEU A 393 -43.99 -33.27 -119.40
C LEU A 393 -45.04 -32.50 -120.22
N GLN A 394 -44.96 -31.17 -120.22
CA GLN A 394 -45.89 -30.29 -120.94
C GLN A 394 -45.57 -30.20 -122.44
N GLU A 395 -44.28 -30.29 -122.82
CA GLU A 395 -43.81 -30.40 -124.21
C GLU A 395 -43.91 -31.83 -124.79
N TYR A 396 -44.16 -32.83 -123.95
CA TYR A 396 -44.34 -34.20 -124.39
C TYR A 396 -45.69 -34.38 -125.10
N GLU A 397 -45.69 -34.22 -126.42
CA GLU A 397 -46.77 -34.66 -127.29
C GLU A 397 -46.43 -36.05 -127.84
N ALA A 398 -47.20 -37.06 -127.44
CA ALA A 398 -47.03 -38.42 -127.94
C ALA A 398 -47.25 -38.44 -129.46
N PRO A 399 -46.31 -38.99 -130.27
CA PRO A 399 -46.44 -39.01 -131.72
C PRO A 399 -47.76 -39.67 -132.14
N SER A 400 -48.47 -39.06 -133.08
CA SER A 400 -49.76 -39.58 -133.51
C SER A 400 -49.57 -40.97 -134.14
N VAL A 401 -50.51 -41.89 -133.88
CA VAL A 401 -50.48 -43.27 -134.40
C VAL A 401 -50.34 -43.30 -135.92
N SER A 402 -50.84 -42.27 -136.62
CA SER A 402 -50.69 -42.11 -138.07
C SER A 402 -49.22 -41.93 -138.50
N GLU A 403 -48.47 -41.11 -137.76
CA GLU A 403 -47.07 -40.80 -138.07
C GLU A 403 -46.15 -42.01 -137.79
N TYR A 404 -46.50 -42.82 -136.78
CA TYR A 404 -45.85 -44.11 -136.52
C TYR A 404 -46.14 -45.13 -137.64
N ILE A 405 -47.36 -45.17 -138.17
CA ILE A 405 -47.73 -46.06 -139.28
C ILE A 405 -46.99 -45.68 -140.56
N GLU A 406 -46.94 -44.40 -140.92
CA GLU A 406 -46.23 -43.93 -142.12
C GLU A 406 -44.73 -44.25 -142.07
N ARG A 407 -44.05 -43.92 -140.97
CA ARG A 407 -42.63 -44.24 -140.77
C ARG A 407 -42.36 -45.75 -140.83
N LYS A 408 -43.31 -46.57 -140.38
CA LYS A 408 -43.18 -48.04 -140.37
C LYS A 408 -43.45 -48.65 -141.75
N GLU A 409 -44.34 -48.05 -142.53
CA GLU A 409 -44.62 -48.44 -143.91
C GLU A 409 -43.45 -48.06 -144.83
N GLU A 410 -42.86 -46.87 -144.63
CA GLU A 410 -41.65 -46.41 -145.31
C GLU A 410 -40.45 -47.34 -145.02
N ALA A 411 -40.28 -47.76 -143.76
CA ALA A 411 -39.26 -48.75 -143.39
C ALA A 411 -39.48 -50.11 -144.08
N LEU A 412 -40.73 -50.57 -144.24
CA LEU A 412 -41.06 -51.83 -144.91
C LEU A 412 -40.85 -51.79 -146.44
N VAL A 413 -41.08 -50.63 -147.07
CA VAL A 413 -40.80 -50.45 -148.50
C VAL A 413 -39.29 -50.50 -148.76
N LEU A 414 -38.51 -49.80 -147.94
CA LEU A 414 -37.05 -49.79 -148.05
C LEU A 414 -36.45 -51.19 -147.82
N GLU A 415 -36.98 -51.96 -146.88
CA GLU A 415 -36.53 -53.36 -146.65
C GLU A 415 -36.83 -54.29 -147.85
N LYS A 416 -37.96 -54.07 -148.55
CA LYS A 416 -38.29 -54.83 -149.77
C LYS A 416 -37.38 -54.48 -150.94
N GLU A 417 -37.03 -53.20 -151.11
CA GLU A 417 -36.08 -52.77 -152.14
C GLU A 417 -34.68 -53.30 -151.90
N GLU A 418 -34.22 -53.30 -150.63
CA GLU A 418 -32.93 -53.88 -150.24
C GLU A 418 -32.85 -55.37 -150.61
N LYS A 419 -33.87 -56.16 -150.27
CA LYS A 419 -33.95 -57.58 -150.62
C LYS A 419 -33.97 -57.82 -152.14
N MET A 420 -34.61 -56.94 -152.91
CA MET A 420 -34.66 -57.06 -154.37
C MET A 420 -33.29 -56.76 -155.02
N LEU A 421 -32.58 -55.75 -154.51
CA LEU A 421 -31.23 -55.38 -154.95
C LEU A 421 -30.21 -56.46 -154.59
N GLN A 422 -30.28 -57.04 -153.39
CA GLN A 422 -29.45 -58.19 -153.00
C GLN A 422 -29.66 -59.38 -153.94
N ARG A 423 -30.90 -59.66 -154.37
CA ARG A 423 -31.20 -60.71 -155.35
C ARG A 423 -30.61 -60.42 -156.74
N LYS A 424 -30.67 -59.17 -157.21
CA LYS A 424 -30.04 -58.74 -158.48
C LYS A 424 -28.52 -58.85 -158.43
N ILE A 425 -27.90 -58.46 -157.30
CA ILE A 425 -26.46 -58.60 -157.07
C ILE A 425 -26.06 -60.07 -157.11
N TYR A 426 -26.82 -60.97 -156.48
CA TYR A 426 -26.54 -62.41 -156.52
C TYR A 426 -26.54 -62.99 -157.94
N ILE A 427 -27.54 -62.62 -158.76
CA ILE A 427 -27.63 -63.07 -160.16
C ILE A 427 -26.46 -62.53 -161.00
N LEU A 428 -26.09 -61.27 -160.81
CA LEU A 428 -24.92 -60.66 -161.48
C LEU A 428 -23.62 -61.35 -161.06
N ASN A 429 -23.46 -61.67 -159.77
CA ASN A 429 -22.27 -62.34 -159.25
C ASN A 429 -22.17 -63.80 -159.74
N MET A 430 -23.30 -64.47 -159.96
CA MET A 430 -23.35 -65.78 -160.63
C MET A 430 -22.99 -65.70 -162.12
N LYS A 431 -23.46 -64.67 -162.85
CA LYS A 431 -23.05 -64.43 -164.25
C LYS A 431 -21.57 -64.08 -164.37
N LEU A 432 -21.04 -63.25 -163.46
CA LEU A 432 -19.63 -62.87 -163.42
C LEU A 432 -18.73 -64.08 -163.11
N ASN A 433 -19.12 -64.95 -162.18
CA ASN A 433 -18.40 -66.19 -161.89
C ASN A 433 -18.42 -67.18 -163.06
N ASN A 434 -19.52 -67.26 -163.83
CA ASN A 434 -19.57 -68.08 -165.05
C ASN A 434 -18.70 -67.50 -166.19
N LEU A 435 -18.61 -66.17 -166.31
CA LEU A 435 -17.68 -65.51 -167.24
C LEU A 435 -16.21 -65.70 -166.83
N MET A 436 -15.89 -65.62 -165.53
CA MET A 436 -14.54 -65.89 -165.03
C MET A 436 -14.13 -67.36 -165.23
N ARG A 437 -15.06 -68.32 -165.04
CA ARG A 437 -14.83 -69.74 -165.35
C ARG A 437 -14.72 -70.05 -166.84
N ARG A 438 -15.27 -69.21 -167.72
CA ARG A 438 -15.08 -69.27 -169.18
C ARG A 438 -13.77 -68.62 -169.62
N ARG A 439 -13.35 -67.52 -168.99
CA ARG A 439 -12.06 -66.86 -169.28
C ARG A 439 -10.87 -67.76 -168.91
N MET A 440 -10.93 -68.46 -167.78
CA MET A 440 -9.89 -69.44 -167.37
C MET A 440 -9.84 -70.72 -168.23
N ARG A 441 -10.79 -70.92 -169.16
CA ARG A 441 -10.77 -72.01 -170.16
C ARG A 441 -10.48 -71.52 -171.59
N VAL A 442 -10.24 -70.22 -171.78
CA VAL A 442 -9.88 -69.59 -173.07
C VAL A 442 -8.49 -68.93 -172.96
N SER A 443 -7.69 -69.36 -171.99
CA SER A 443 -6.24 -69.15 -171.93
C SER A 443 -5.55 -70.43 -171.40
N ASP A 444 -5.57 -71.62 -172.00
CA ASP A 444 -5.62 -72.07 -173.39
C ASP A 444 -4.82 -71.22 -174.39
N PHE A 445 -3.70 -71.82 -174.83
CA PHE A 445 -2.83 -71.46 -175.97
C PHE A 445 -1.67 -70.48 -175.74
#